data_AF-A0A966EL94-F1
#
_entry.id   AF-A0A966EL94-F1
#
_cell.length_a   1.000
_cell.length_b   1.000
_cell.length_c   1.000
_cell.angle_alpha   90.00
_cell.angle_beta   90.00
_cell.angle_gamma   90.00
#
_symmetry.space_group_name_H-M   'P 1'
#
loop_
_entity.id
_entity.type
_entity.pdbx_description
1 polymer ?
#
loop_
_entity_poly.entity_id
_entity_poly.type
_entity_poly.pdbx_seq_one_letter_code
_entity_poly.pdbx_strand_id
1 'polypeptide(L)'
;MASTANRTPLDQPPNKPRGRPPIDAQIRRLTIRIAHENPNWGYRRIHGELHRLGHSIAASTVWKILKAAGINPTRDRTGPTWSGFIRSQSKAIIATDVACVDTALLRRLHVLFVIEHATRRVHLVGITANPRARGRPNPSETSACASAIVTSFGS
;
A
#
# COMPACT_ATOMS: atom_id res chain seq x y z
N MET A 1 83.96 8.73 -13.94
CA MET A 1 83.31 8.05 -12.81
C MET A 1 82.04 8.82 -12.45
N ALA A 2 80.87 8.34 -12.87
CA ALA A 2 79.58 8.79 -12.33
C ALA A 2 78.59 7.61 -12.43
N SER A 3 77.95 7.35 -11.29
CA SER A 3 77.21 6.16 -10.90
C SER A 3 76.01 5.81 -11.78
N THR A 4 75.99 4.59 -12.33
CA THR A 4 74.78 3.96 -12.90
C THR A 4 74.01 3.30 -11.76
N ALA A 5 73.06 4.05 -11.18
CA ALA A 5 72.13 3.49 -10.19
C ALA A 5 71.11 2.57 -10.91
N ASN A 6 71.37 1.27 -10.84
CA ASN A 6 70.46 0.23 -11.28
C ASN A 6 69.23 0.21 -10.34
N ARG A 7 68.07 0.65 -10.81
CA ARG A 7 66.83 0.60 -10.02
C ARG A 7 66.23 -0.80 -10.15
N THR A 8 66.25 -1.54 -9.05
CA THR A 8 65.53 -2.81 -8.88
C THR A 8 64.04 -2.63 -9.24
N PRO A 9 63.45 -3.49 -10.09
CA PRO A 9 62.01 -3.47 -10.31
C PRO A 9 61.33 -3.89 -9.00
N LEU A 10 60.61 -2.97 -8.37
CA LEU A 10 59.76 -3.31 -7.24
C LEU A 10 58.65 -4.24 -7.76
N ASP A 11 58.47 -5.38 -7.08
CA ASP A 11 57.30 -6.25 -7.20
C ASP A 11 56.02 -5.41 -7.16
N GLN A 12 55.43 -5.17 -8.35
CA GLN A 12 54.13 -4.55 -8.45
C GLN A 12 53.08 -5.63 -8.13
N PRO A 13 52.31 -5.52 -7.03
CA PRO A 13 51.28 -6.50 -6.74
C PRO A 13 50.23 -6.53 -7.87
N PRO A 14 49.66 -7.70 -8.19
CA PRO A 14 48.70 -7.84 -9.28
C PRO A 14 47.55 -6.85 -9.09
N ASN A 15 47.27 -6.10 -10.15
CA ASN A 15 46.23 -5.09 -10.19
C ASN A 15 44.88 -5.72 -9.82
N LYS A 16 44.39 -5.49 -8.59
CA LYS A 16 43.02 -5.87 -8.20
C LYS A 16 42.06 -5.18 -9.16
N PRO A 17 41.10 -5.90 -9.78
CA PRO A 17 40.14 -5.26 -10.66
C PRO A 17 39.42 -4.12 -9.90
N ARG A 18 39.65 -2.89 -10.36
CA ARG A 18 38.95 -1.69 -9.87
C ARG A 18 37.52 -1.71 -10.43
N GLY A 19 36.60 -2.31 -9.70
CA GLY A 19 35.18 -2.27 -10.05
C GLY A 19 34.30 -2.83 -8.94
N ARG A 20 33.21 -2.12 -8.64
CA ARG A 20 32.11 -2.66 -7.82
C ARG A 20 31.70 -4.02 -8.42
N PRO A 21 31.51 -5.08 -7.61
CA PRO A 21 31.08 -6.38 -8.12
C PRO A 21 29.87 -6.18 -9.05
N PRO A 22 29.86 -6.84 -10.23
CA PRO A 22 28.71 -6.82 -11.11
C PRO A 22 27.47 -7.19 -10.30
N ILE A 23 26.43 -6.37 -10.39
CA ILE A 23 25.11 -6.74 -9.89
C ILE A 23 24.78 -8.10 -10.52
N ASP A 24 24.38 -9.07 -9.71
CA ASP A 24 24.08 -10.43 -10.15
C ASP A 24 23.18 -10.38 -11.40
N ALA A 25 23.69 -10.93 -12.51
CA ALA A 25 23.03 -10.91 -13.81
C ALA A 25 21.67 -11.62 -13.77
N GLN A 26 21.47 -12.56 -12.85
CA GLN A 26 20.18 -13.19 -12.59
C GLN A 26 19.20 -12.20 -11.94
N ILE A 27 19.63 -11.50 -10.89
CA ILE A 27 18.80 -10.50 -10.20
C ILE A 27 18.43 -9.37 -11.14
N ARG A 28 19.37 -8.91 -11.98
CA ARG A 28 19.11 -7.87 -12.99
C ARG A 28 18.03 -8.32 -13.97
N ARG A 29 18.14 -9.53 -14.52
CA ARG A 29 17.15 -10.08 -15.46
C ARG A 29 15.78 -10.24 -14.81
N LEU A 30 15.74 -10.74 -13.57
CA LEU A 30 14.51 -10.90 -12.80
C LEU A 30 13.84 -9.55 -12.53
N THR A 31 14.62 -8.56 -12.08
CA THR A 31 14.13 -7.20 -11.81
C THR A 31 13.49 -6.58 -13.06
N ILE A 32 14.16 -6.69 -14.21
CA ILE A 32 13.66 -6.16 -15.49
C ILE A 32 12.39 -6.90 -15.92
N ARG A 33 12.34 -8.23 -15.80
CA ARG A 33 11.16 -9.03 -16.11
C ARG A 33 9.94 -8.60 -15.28
N ILE A 34 10.09 -8.54 -13.95
CA ILE A 34 9.01 -8.12 -13.05
C ILE A 34 8.51 -6.71 -13.39
N ALA A 35 9.42 -5.80 -13.73
CA ALA A 35 9.08 -4.43 -14.11
C ALA A 35 8.30 -4.35 -15.43
N HIS A 36 8.63 -5.20 -16.42
CA HIS A 36 7.88 -5.28 -17.68
C HIS A 36 6.51 -5.93 -17.51
N GLU A 37 6.40 -6.99 -16.71
CA GLU A 37 5.13 -7.65 -16.41
C GLU A 37 4.19 -6.75 -15.59
N ASN A 38 4.76 -5.80 -14.83
CA ASN A 38 4.01 -4.90 -13.97
C ASN A 38 4.41 -3.42 -14.18
N PRO A 39 4.04 -2.80 -15.32
CA PRO A 39 4.44 -1.43 -15.65
C PRO A 39 4.03 -0.37 -14.61
N ASN A 40 2.99 -0.67 -13.82
CA ASN A 40 2.47 0.21 -12.77
C ASN A 40 3.20 0.10 -11.43
N TRP A 41 4.21 -0.77 -11.32
CA TRP A 41 4.95 -0.95 -10.07
C TRP A 41 6.15 0.00 -10.00
N GLY A 42 6.25 0.74 -8.89
CA GLY A 42 7.45 1.52 -8.58
C GLY A 42 8.58 0.65 -7.99
N TYR A 43 9.82 1.17 -8.04
CA TYR A 43 11.02 0.45 -7.60
C TYR A 43 10.94 -0.11 -6.16
N ARG A 44 10.25 0.57 -5.23
CA ARG A 44 10.07 0.09 -3.86
C ARG A 44 9.19 -1.16 -3.78
N ARG A 45 8.16 -1.25 -4.63
CA ARG A 45 7.29 -2.43 -4.70
C ARG A 45 8.03 -3.61 -5.30
N ILE A 46 8.76 -3.38 -6.40
CA ILE A 46 9.63 -4.38 -7.03
C ILE A 46 10.70 -4.88 -6.03
N HIS A 47 11.31 -3.98 -5.26
CA HIS A 47 12.22 -4.35 -4.17
C HIS A 47 11.56 -5.26 -3.12
N GLY A 48 10.34 -4.93 -2.69
CA GLY A 48 9.59 -5.76 -1.74
C GLY A 48 9.32 -7.17 -2.27
N GLU A 49 8.95 -7.30 -3.53
CA GLU A 49 8.75 -8.61 -4.17
C GLU A 49 10.06 -9.40 -4.30
N LEU A 50 11.17 -8.73 -4.66
CA LEU A 50 12.48 -9.37 -4.70
C LEU A 50 12.92 -9.85 -3.31
N HIS A 51 12.67 -9.05 -2.27
CA HIS A 51 12.89 -9.49 -0.89
C HIS A 51 12.00 -10.69 -0.53
N ARG A 52 10.74 -10.70 -0.96
CA ARG A 52 9.81 -11.82 -0.73
C ARG A 52 10.26 -13.11 -1.42
N LEU A 53 10.92 -13.00 -2.57
CA LEU A 53 11.54 -14.12 -3.30
C LEU A 53 12.90 -14.55 -2.71
N GLY A 54 13.35 -13.95 -1.60
CA GLY A 54 14.60 -14.30 -0.93
C GLY A 54 15.83 -13.53 -1.43
N HIS A 55 15.66 -12.54 -2.31
CA HIS A 55 16.75 -11.71 -2.81
C HIS A 55 16.92 -10.45 -1.94
N SER A 56 17.89 -10.49 -1.01
CA SER A 56 18.26 -9.34 -0.20
C SER A 56 19.15 -8.37 -1.00
N ILE A 57 18.52 -7.42 -1.69
CA ILE A 57 19.20 -6.33 -2.42
C ILE A 57 18.72 -4.97 -1.93
N ALA A 58 19.60 -3.98 -1.91
CA ALA A 58 19.20 -2.62 -1.56
C ALA A 58 18.20 -2.05 -2.59
N ALA A 59 17.18 -1.32 -2.13
CA ALA A 59 16.24 -0.63 -3.01
C ALA A 59 16.92 0.35 -4.00
N SER A 60 18.06 0.92 -3.62
CA SER A 60 18.88 1.76 -4.49
C SER A 60 19.53 0.98 -5.65
N THR A 61 19.78 -0.31 -5.48
CA THR A 61 20.25 -1.19 -6.55
C THR A 61 19.14 -1.47 -7.55
N VAL A 62 17.90 -1.73 -7.09
CA VAL A 62 16.72 -1.86 -7.95
C VAL A 62 16.51 -0.58 -8.77
N TRP A 63 16.60 0.59 -8.13
CA TRP A 63 16.52 1.88 -8.82
C TRP A 63 17.57 1.99 -9.94
N LYS A 64 18.83 1.64 -9.66
CA LYS A 64 19.92 1.68 -10.66
C LYS A 64 19.67 0.72 -11.82
N ILE A 65 19.18 -0.49 -11.54
CA ILE A 65 18.85 -1.49 -12.57
C ILE A 65 17.76 -0.96 -13.50
N LEU A 66 16.66 -0.43 -12.94
CA LEU A 66 15.54 0.09 -13.73
C LEU A 66 15.97 1.29 -14.57
N LYS A 67 16.71 2.25 -13.98
CA LYS A 67 17.24 3.40 -14.71
C LYS A 67 18.18 2.98 -15.85
N ALA A 68 19.04 1.99 -15.61
CA ALA A 68 19.95 1.46 -16.64
C ALA A 68 19.21 0.69 -17.75
N ALA A 69 18.00 0.20 -17.49
CA ALA A 69 17.13 -0.44 -18.48
C ALA A 69 16.19 0.55 -19.18
N GLY A 70 16.25 1.85 -18.88
CA GLY A 70 15.35 2.87 -19.43
C GLY A 70 13.92 2.82 -18.86
N ILE A 71 13.68 2.04 -17.82
CA ILE A 71 12.37 1.94 -17.16
C ILE A 71 12.26 3.04 -16.12
N ASN A 72 11.16 3.81 -16.13
CA ASN A 72 10.92 4.82 -15.10
C ASN A 72 10.82 4.13 -13.73
N PRO A 73 11.77 4.35 -12.81
CA PRO A 73 11.77 3.68 -11.51
C PRO A 73 10.65 4.19 -10.60
N THR A 74 10.09 5.36 -10.91
CA THR A 74 9.04 6.00 -10.12
C THR A 74 7.70 5.65 -10.73
N ARG A 75 6.78 5.21 -9.89
CA ARG A 75 5.38 5.10 -10.28
C ARG A 75 4.84 6.48 -10.61
N ASP A 76 3.91 6.56 -11.55
CA ASP A 76 3.00 7.69 -11.61
C ASP A 76 2.24 7.76 -10.28
N ARG A 77 2.41 8.84 -9.52
CA ARG A 77 1.93 8.93 -8.11
C ARG A 77 0.41 8.97 -7.98
N THR A 78 -0.30 8.95 -9.09
CA THR A 78 -1.75 8.78 -9.17
C THR A 78 -2.10 7.38 -8.71
N GLY A 79 -2.39 7.21 -7.42
CA GLY A 79 -3.11 6.03 -6.91
C GLY A 79 -4.36 5.76 -7.73
N PRO A 80 -5.02 4.59 -7.59
CA PRO A 80 -6.34 4.44 -8.18
C PRO A 80 -7.19 5.64 -7.76
N THR A 81 -7.96 6.20 -8.69
CA THR A 81 -8.92 7.24 -8.35
C THR A 81 -9.78 6.75 -7.19
N TRP A 82 -10.29 7.64 -6.34
CA TRP A 82 -11.17 7.25 -5.23
C TRP A 82 -12.29 6.31 -5.70
N SER A 83 -12.87 6.59 -6.88
CA SER A 83 -13.85 5.72 -7.53
C SER A 83 -13.31 4.35 -7.91
N GLY A 84 -12.08 4.26 -8.44
CA GLY A 84 -11.42 3.00 -8.78
C GLY A 84 -11.07 2.16 -7.55
N PHE A 85 -10.68 2.81 -6.45
CA PHE A 85 -10.44 2.15 -5.18
C PHE A 85 -11.75 1.60 -4.58
N ILE A 86 -12.80 2.40 -4.50
CA ILE A 86 -14.11 1.94 -4.00
C ILE A 86 -14.67 0.82 -4.88
N ARG A 87 -14.50 0.89 -6.20
CA ARG A 87 -14.93 -0.18 -7.12
C ARG A 87 -14.14 -1.47 -6.91
N SER A 88 -12.84 -1.40 -6.62
CA SER A 88 -12.04 -2.61 -6.39
C SER A 88 -12.33 -3.27 -5.03
N GLN A 89 -12.79 -2.48 -4.06
CA GLN A 89 -13.10 -2.96 -2.70
C GLN A 89 -14.60 -3.17 -2.45
N SER A 90 -15.49 -2.80 -3.38
CA SER A 90 -16.95 -2.78 -3.15
C SER A 90 -17.56 -4.11 -2.76
N LYS A 91 -16.95 -5.24 -3.15
CA LYS A 91 -17.37 -6.59 -2.78
C LYS A 91 -17.04 -6.98 -1.33
N ALA A 92 -16.08 -6.28 -0.70
CA ALA A 92 -15.65 -6.53 0.68
C ALA A 92 -16.08 -5.40 1.65
N ILE A 93 -16.65 -4.32 1.13
CA ILE A 93 -17.05 -3.14 1.90
C ILE A 93 -18.55 -3.14 2.13
N ILE A 94 -18.92 -3.05 3.40
CA ILE A 94 -20.28 -2.81 3.86
C ILE A 94 -20.27 -1.50 4.65
N ALA A 95 -21.25 -0.64 4.39
CA ALA A 95 -21.47 0.60 5.13
C ALA A 95 -22.59 0.39 6.15
N THR A 96 -22.42 0.90 7.36
CA THR A 96 -23.45 0.91 8.41
C THR A 96 -23.78 2.34 8.78
N ASP A 97 -25.07 2.67 8.88
CA ASP A 97 -25.52 4.02 9.25
C ASP A 97 -26.83 3.97 10.06
N VAL A 98 -27.14 5.07 10.77
CA VAL A 98 -28.32 5.21 11.63
C VAL A 98 -29.16 6.39 11.16
N ALA A 99 -30.45 6.16 10.88
CA ALA A 99 -31.42 7.22 10.58
C ALA A 99 -32.34 7.49 11.77
N CYS A 100 -32.66 8.76 12.00
CA CYS A 100 -33.68 9.18 12.95
C CYS A 100 -35.00 9.43 12.21
N VAL A 101 -36.06 8.73 12.60
CA VAL A 101 -37.41 8.89 12.04
C VAL A 101 -38.32 9.41 13.15
N ASP A 102 -38.88 10.61 12.93
CA ASP A 102 -39.87 11.18 13.84
C ASP A 102 -41.28 10.71 13.41
N THR A 103 -42.01 10.08 14.33
CA THR A 103 -43.38 9.60 14.10
C THR A 103 -44.41 10.71 14.32
N ALA A 104 -45.62 10.57 13.75
CA ALA A 104 -46.71 11.54 13.92
C ALA A 104 -47.13 11.80 15.39
N LEU A 105 -46.76 10.91 16.31
CA LEU A 105 -46.96 11.04 17.76
C LEU A 105 -45.76 11.68 18.47
N LEU A 106 -44.88 12.40 17.75
CA LEU A 106 -43.65 13.02 18.25
C LEU A 106 -42.68 12.04 18.95
N ARG A 107 -42.68 10.76 18.56
CA ARG A 107 -41.70 9.78 19.05
C ARG A 107 -40.58 9.61 18.04
N ARG A 108 -39.33 9.74 18.50
CA ARG A 108 -38.13 9.52 17.69
C ARG A 108 -37.72 8.05 17.68
N LEU A 109 -37.60 7.48 16.50
CA LEU A 109 -37.08 6.13 16.29
C LEU A 109 -35.70 6.22 15.64
N HIS A 110 -34.77 5.41 16.13
CA HIS A 110 -33.43 5.25 15.54
C HIS A 110 -33.44 3.93 14.76
N VAL A 111 -33.15 4.02 13.47
CA VAL A 111 -33.17 2.93 12.50
C VAL A 111 -31.73 2.63 12.11
N LEU A 112 -31.20 1.48 12.53
CA LEU A 112 -29.90 1.00 12.11
C LEU A 112 -30.06 0.20 10.80
N PHE A 113 -29.35 0.60 9.76
CA PHE A 113 -29.34 -0.10 8.50
C PHE A 113 -27.92 -0.30 7.96
N VAL A 114 -27.79 -1.33 7.15
CA VAL A 114 -26.53 -1.77 6.55
C VAL A 114 -26.69 -1.76 5.04
N ILE A 115 -25.74 -1.17 4.34
CA ILE A 115 -25.72 -1.06 2.88
C ILE A 115 -24.55 -1.87 2.33
N GLU A 116 -24.86 -2.87 1.52
CA GLU A 116 -23.87 -3.57 0.71
C GLU A 116 -23.49 -2.68 -0.49
N HIS A 117 -22.23 -2.23 -0.55
CA HIS A 117 -21.80 -1.28 -1.59
C HIS A 117 -21.84 -1.86 -3.01
N ALA A 118 -21.60 -3.18 -3.15
CA ALA A 118 -21.60 -3.86 -4.44
C ALA A 118 -23.00 -3.96 -5.07
N THR A 119 -24.02 -4.26 -4.27
CA THR A 119 -25.39 -4.54 -4.77
C THR A 119 -26.35 -3.39 -4.52
N ARG A 120 -25.93 -2.37 -3.76
CA ARG A 120 -26.78 -1.27 -3.27
C ARG A 120 -28.01 -1.78 -2.50
N ARG A 121 -27.93 -2.98 -1.92
CA ARG A 121 -28.99 -3.54 -1.07
C ARG A 121 -28.89 -2.98 0.33
N VAL A 122 -30.03 -2.59 0.87
CA VAL A 122 -30.16 -2.08 2.23
C VAL A 122 -30.80 -3.16 3.10
N HIS A 123 -30.13 -3.49 4.20
CA HIS A 123 -30.60 -4.43 5.20
C HIS A 123 -30.95 -3.67 6.48
N LEU A 124 -32.19 -3.79 6.93
CA LEU A 124 -32.62 -3.24 8.21
C LEU A 124 -32.15 -4.15 9.34
N VAL A 125 -31.31 -3.63 10.23
CA VAL A 125 -30.73 -4.41 11.34
C VAL A 125 -31.56 -4.22 12.62
N GLY A 126 -32.13 -3.03 12.83
CA GLY A 126 -32.98 -2.79 13.99
C GLY A 126 -33.62 -1.41 14.00
N ILE A 127 -34.75 -1.32 14.70
CA ILE A 127 -35.45 -0.07 14.98
C ILE A 127 -35.60 0.04 16.49
N THR A 128 -35.15 1.15 17.07
CA THR A 128 -35.29 1.40 18.51
C THR A 128 -35.83 2.78 18.82
N ALA A 129 -36.83 2.86 19.69
CA ALA A 129 -37.30 4.12 20.28
C ALA A 129 -36.39 4.64 21.40
N ASN A 130 -35.42 3.83 21.83
CA ASN A 130 -34.47 4.15 22.88
C ASN A 130 -33.08 3.58 22.52
N PRO A 131 -32.14 4.38 22.01
CA PRO A 131 -30.82 3.89 21.64
C PRO A 131 -29.97 3.45 22.86
N ARG A 132 -30.48 3.59 24.09
CA ARG A 132 -29.82 3.19 25.34
C ARG A 132 -30.39 1.88 25.89
N ALA A 133 -29.85 0.74 25.46
CA ALA A 133 -30.02 -0.48 26.24
C ALA A 133 -29.14 -0.41 27.51
N ARG A 134 -29.80 -0.08 28.64
CA ARG A 134 -29.39 -0.24 30.05
C ARG A 134 -27.93 0.06 30.44
N GLY A 135 -27.70 1.31 30.83
CA GLY A 135 -26.55 1.79 31.61
C GLY A 135 -26.49 3.30 31.47
N ARG A 136 -26.67 4.06 32.56
CA ARG A 136 -26.77 5.54 32.51
C ARG A 136 -25.50 6.18 31.93
N PRO A 137 -25.64 7.16 31.00
CA PRO A 137 -24.64 8.22 30.88
C PRO A 137 -25.26 9.62 30.98
N ASN A 138 -24.41 10.55 31.42
CA ASN A 138 -24.65 11.94 31.83
C ASN A 138 -25.33 12.85 30.77
N PRO A 139 -25.97 13.95 31.21
CA PRO A 139 -26.82 14.81 30.37
C PRO A 139 -26.10 15.85 29.48
N SER A 140 -24.83 15.68 29.11
CA SER A 140 -24.10 16.70 28.33
C SER A 140 -23.76 16.35 26.87
N GLU A 141 -24.22 15.22 26.32
CA GLU A 141 -23.87 14.82 24.95
C GLU A 141 -25.10 14.67 24.04
N THR A 142 -25.63 15.82 23.62
CA THR A 142 -26.58 15.91 22.50
C THR A 142 -25.81 16.30 21.24
N SER A 143 -25.18 15.32 20.59
CA SER A 143 -24.89 15.35 19.14
C SER A 143 -24.26 14.02 18.76
N ALA A 144 -25.06 13.10 18.22
CA ALA A 144 -24.55 11.92 17.54
C ALA A 144 -25.41 11.63 16.31
N CYS A 145 -25.51 12.61 15.41
CA CYS A 145 -25.84 12.37 14.01
C CYS A 145 -24.54 12.44 13.22
N ALA A 146 -23.75 11.36 13.23
CA ALA A 146 -22.76 11.00 12.20
C ALA A 146 -21.90 9.85 12.71
N SER A 147 -22.01 8.67 12.10
CA SER A 147 -20.88 7.73 11.98
C SER A 147 -21.20 6.66 10.94
N ALA A 148 -20.74 6.89 9.71
CA ALA A 148 -20.59 5.81 8.74
C ALA A 148 -19.31 5.04 9.09
N ILE A 149 -19.45 3.95 9.84
CA ILE A 149 -18.32 3.03 10.06
C ILE A 149 -18.34 2.02 8.91
N VAL A 150 -17.37 2.15 8.01
CA VAL A 150 -17.08 1.11 7.01
C VAL A 150 -16.43 -0.05 7.74
N THR A 151 -17.15 -1.16 7.88
CA THR A 151 -16.61 -2.39 8.43
C THR A 151 -16.31 -3.33 7.27
N SER A 152 -15.03 -3.65 7.06
CA SER A 152 -14.58 -4.65 6.10
C SER A 152 -14.65 -6.02 6.75
N PHE A 153 -15.36 -6.98 6.14
CA PHE A 153 -15.33 -8.39 6.56
C PHE A 153 -14.58 -9.17 5.47
N GLY A 154 -13.43 -9.73 5.83
CA GLY A 154 -12.61 -10.54 4.93
C GLY A 154 -12.95 -12.03 5.03
N SER A 155 -12.95 -12.71 3.88
CA SER A 155 -12.63 -14.13 3.75
C SER A 155 -11.76 -14.31 2.52
#